data_AF-A0A5N5SS31-F1
#
_entry.id   AF-A0A5N5SS31-F1
#
_cell.length_a   1.000
_cell.length_b   1.000
_cell.length_c   1.000
_cell.angle_alpha   90.00
_cell.angle_beta   90.00
_cell.angle_gamma   90.00
#
_symmetry.space_group_name_H-M   'P 1'
#
loop_
_entity.id
_entity.type
_entity.pdbx_description
1 polymer ?
#
loop_
_entity_poly.entity_id
_entity_poly.type
_entity_poly.pdbx_seq_one_letter_code
_entity_poly.pdbx_strand_id
1 'polypeptide(L)'
;MVKPFLGLIFQFHVINIITYGVRNCPSSCPTVDLCNSDSHCPFGSETGYCNCCQRCLKGPGKKCGGPNGIFGNCAEDHYCKTDSGGSQNGNPVGSCTKFFPVFCFAPCDANPCPPPPVCKFGTTKDICGCCDICLPGLNEPCFRDGLCGNGFYCDHSSPSGEGICKIWSFRTFLNKGQGSSGYS
;
A
#
# COMPACT_ATOMS: atom_id res chain seq x y z
N MET A 1 46.34 -67.75 -25.00
CA MET A 1 46.75 -66.67 -24.09
C MET A 1 45.93 -65.44 -24.42
N VAL A 2 44.87 -65.20 -23.67
CA VAL A 2 43.94 -64.07 -23.85
C VAL A 2 43.79 -63.44 -22.47
N LYS A 3 44.20 -62.18 -22.29
CA LYS A 3 44.04 -61.44 -21.03
C LYS A 3 42.64 -60.80 -21.01
N PRO A 4 41.86 -60.92 -19.92
CA PRO A 4 40.56 -60.28 -19.82
C PRO A 4 40.65 -58.84 -19.28
N PHE A 5 39.65 -58.08 -19.70
CA PHE A 5 39.19 -56.78 -19.22
C PHE A 5 39.06 -56.69 -17.68
N LEU A 6 39.41 -55.53 -17.13
CA LEU A 6 38.83 -54.87 -15.95
C LEU A 6 39.46 -53.46 -15.95
N GLY A 7 38.80 -52.33 -16.20
CA GLY A 7 37.46 -51.93 -15.83
C GLY A 7 37.52 -51.10 -14.55
N LEU A 8 37.87 -49.80 -14.64
CA LEU A 8 37.61 -48.76 -13.62
C LEU A 8 38.14 -47.39 -14.11
N ILE A 9 37.33 -46.69 -14.92
CA ILE A 9 37.51 -45.26 -15.16
C ILE A 9 36.61 -44.55 -14.16
N PHE A 10 37.18 -44.13 -13.02
CA PHE A 10 36.53 -43.23 -12.08
C PHE A 10 36.47 -41.83 -12.73
N GLN A 11 35.40 -41.56 -13.48
CA GLN A 11 35.04 -40.21 -13.90
C GLN A 11 34.60 -39.43 -12.65
N PHE A 12 35.52 -38.66 -12.06
CA PHE A 12 35.22 -37.67 -11.04
C PHE A 12 34.37 -36.55 -11.67
N HIS A 13 33.06 -36.70 -11.67
CA HIS A 13 32.16 -35.57 -11.79
C HIS A 13 32.28 -34.76 -10.50
N VAL A 14 33.09 -33.70 -10.56
CA VAL A 14 33.14 -32.64 -9.56
C VAL A 14 31.77 -31.95 -9.59
N ILE A 15 30.84 -32.46 -8.79
CA ILE A 15 29.56 -31.78 -8.54
C ILE A 15 29.92 -30.55 -7.72
N ASN A 16 30.11 -29.42 -8.40
CA ASN A 16 30.17 -28.10 -7.77
C ASN A 16 28.78 -27.82 -7.16
N ILE A 17 28.58 -28.26 -5.92
CA ILE A 17 27.44 -27.82 -5.11
C ILE A 17 27.75 -26.37 -4.73
N ILE A 18 27.33 -25.43 -5.57
CA ILE A 18 27.20 -24.04 -5.16
C ILE A 18 26.09 -24.03 -4.11
N THR A 19 26.49 -24.08 -2.85
CA THR A 19 25.60 -23.81 -1.72
C THR A 19 25.10 -22.38 -1.86
N TYR A 20 23.89 -22.23 -2.40
CA TYR A 20 23.14 -21.00 -2.30
C TYR A 20 22.94 -20.74 -0.81
N GLY A 21 23.76 -19.86 -0.24
CA GLY A 21 23.61 -19.40 1.13
C GLY A 21 22.26 -18.71 1.26
N VAL A 22 21.24 -19.44 1.70
CA VAL A 22 20.03 -18.85 2.23
C VAL A 22 20.49 -17.98 3.40
N ARG A 23 20.46 -16.65 3.24
CA ARG A 23 20.80 -15.73 4.33
C ARG A 23 19.70 -15.83 5.37
N ASN A 24 19.82 -16.83 6.23
CA ASN A 24 18.96 -17.02 7.38
C ASN A 24 19.20 -15.87 8.35
N CYS A 25 18.13 -15.30 8.89
CA CYS A 25 18.24 -14.33 9.96
C CYS A 25 18.94 -14.98 11.16
N PRO A 26 19.80 -14.25 11.88
CA PRO A 26 20.46 -14.78 13.06
C PRO A 26 19.41 -15.13 14.12
N SER A 27 19.68 -16.16 14.93
CA SER A 27 18.80 -16.60 16.02
C SER A 27 18.64 -15.58 17.15
N SER A 28 19.52 -14.58 17.18
CA SER A 28 19.46 -13.45 18.11
C SER A 28 19.86 -12.17 17.39
N CYS A 29 19.24 -11.06 17.78
CA CYS A 29 19.59 -9.76 17.23
C CYS A 29 20.95 -9.30 17.80
N PRO A 30 21.83 -8.74 16.95
CA PRO A 30 23.06 -8.14 17.43
C PRO A 30 22.76 -6.93 18.34
N THR A 31 23.73 -6.55 19.17
CA THR A 31 23.61 -5.34 19.99
C THR A 31 23.39 -4.11 19.10
N VAL A 32 22.70 -3.10 19.62
CA VAL A 32 22.31 -1.90 18.87
C VAL A 32 23.51 -1.21 18.21
N ASP A 33 24.70 -1.32 18.80
CA ASP A 33 25.96 -0.75 18.29
C ASP A 33 26.42 -1.36 16.95
N LEU A 34 25.98 -2.59 16.63
CA LEU A 34 26.25 -3.24 15.34
C LEU A 34 25.23 -2.85 14.27
N CYS A 35 24.11 -2.25 14.67
CA CYS A 35 23.17 -1.64 13.75
C CYS A 35 23.70 -0.24 13.42
N ASN A 36 24.12 -0.02 12.17
CA ASN A 36 24.34 1.32 11.63
C ASN A 36 23.01 2.08 11.66
N SER A 37 22.69 2.65 12.81
CA SER A 37 21.48 3.41 13.08
C SER A 37 21.81 4.87 12.79
N ASP A 38 21.39 5.31 11.61
CA ASP A 38 21.33 6.74 11.32
C ASP A 38 20.35 7.37 12.33
N SER A 39 20.82 8.27 13.17
CA SER A 39 20.03 8.90 14.23
C SER A 39 18.96 9.86 13.70
N HIS A 40 18.98 10.17 12.40
CA HIS A 40 18.04 11.08 11.76
C HIS A 40 17.48 10.48 10.46
N CYS A 41 16.24 9.98 10.52
CA CYS A 41 15.53 9.44 9.37
C CYS A 41 14.45 10.42 8.90
N PRO A 42 14.71 11.25 7.86
CA PRO A 42 13.80 12.32 7.45
C PRO A 42 12.44 11.83 6.92
N PHE A 43 12.35 10.56 6.54
CA PHE A 43 11.13 9.93 6.01
C PHE A 43 10.57 8.86 6.98
N GLY A 44 10.98 8.90 8.24
CA GLY A 44 10.66 7.86 9.20
C GLY A 44 11.56 6.64 9.09
N SER A 45 11.29 5.65 9.92
CA SER A 45 12.15 4.49 10.11
C SER A 45 11.33 3.22 10.24
N GLU A 46 11.93 2.11 9.85
CA GLU A 46 11.34 0.78 9.93
C GLU A 46 12.32 -0.23 10.53
N THR A 47 11.81 -1.39 10.93
CA THR A 47 12.65 -2.53 11.26
C THR A 47 12.93 -3.34 10.01
N GLY A 48 14.21 -3.61 9.71
CA GLY A 48 14.59 -4.36 8.51
C GLY A 48 14.07 -5.80 8.50
N TYR A 49 14.26 -6.53 7.38
CA TYR A 49 13.74 -7.88 7.12
C TYR A 49 13.90 -8.90 8.28
N CYS A 50 15.00 -8.86 9.02
CA CYS A 50 15.24 -9.76 10.16
C CYS A 50 14.71 -9.23 11.51
N ASN A 51 13.92 -8.16 11.50
CA ASN A 51 13.34 -7.50 12.68
C ASN A 51 14.34 -7.12 13.79
N CYS A 52 15.60 -6.88 13.43
CA CYS A 52 16.65 -6.58 14.41
C CYS A 52 17.11 -5.13 14.43
N CYS A 53 17.42 -4.58 13.25
CA CYS A 53 17.97 -3.23 13.14
C CYS A 53 16.95 -2.28 12.55
N GLN A 54 16.84 -1.11 13.16
CA GLN A 54 16.12 0.03 12.61
C GLN A 54 16.87 0.58 11.39
N ARG A 55 16.15 0.93 10.34
CA ARG A 55 16.67 1.51 9.10
C ARG A 55 15.82 2.71 8.71
N CYS A 56 16.42 3.70 8.06
CA CYS A 56 15.67 4.83 7.53
C CYS A 56 14.90 4.43 6.26
N LEU A 57 13.65 4.86 6.20
CA LEU A 57 12.81 4.75 5.01
C LEU A 57 13.33 5.65 3.90
N LYS A 58 13.10 5.22 2.66
CA LYS A 58 13.57 5.92 1.45
C LYS A 58 12.51 6.92 0.98
N GLY A 59 12.97 8.15 0.75
CA GLY A 59 12.16 9.21 0.16
C GLY A 59 12.00 9.09 -1.36
N PRO A 60 11.23 10.02 -1.99
CA PRO A 60 10.92 9.97 -3.41
C PRO A 60 12.17 9.95 -4.31
N GLY A 61 12.12 9.16 -5.38
CA GLY A 61 13.19 8.99 -6.37
C GLY A 61 14.38 8.15 -5.89
N LYS A 62 14.41 7.70 -4.63
CA LYS A 62 15.48 6.83 -4.13
C LYS A 62 15.23 5.38 -4.51
N LYS A 63 16.31 4.63 -4.71
CA LYS A 63 16.28 3.20 -5.03
C LYS A 63 15.67 2.40 -3.88
N CYS A 64 14.87 1.38 -4.21
CA CYS A 64 14.15 0.52 -3.26
C CYS A 64 14.03 -0.92 -3.76
N GLY A 65 13.65 -1.84 -2.85
CA GLY A 65 13.39 -3.24 -3.14
C GLY A 65 14.64 -4.12 -3.16
N GLY A 66 14.70 -5.07 -4.10
CA GLY A 66 15.75 -6.08 -4.18
C GLY A 66 15.64 -7.19 -3.13
N PRO A 67 16.51 -8.23 -3.18
CA PRO A 67 16.41 -9.37 -2.29
C PRO A 67 16.46 -8.97 -0.82
N ASN A 68 15.45 -9.38 -0.05
CA ASN A 68 15.27 -9.03 1.36
C ASN A 68 15.30 -7.51 1.64
N GLY A 69 14.86 -6.69 0.66
CA GLY A 69 14.84 -5.23 0.80
C GLY A 69 16.24 -4.62 0.94
N ILE A 70 17.25 -5.18 0.26
CA ILE A 70 18.64 -4.68 0.36
C ILE A 70 18.79 -3.22 -0.07
N PHE A 71 17.94 -2.72 -0.97
CA PHE A 71 17.93 -1.31 -1.36
C PHE A 71 17.06 -0.44 -0.43
N GLY A 72 16.36 -1.05 0.53
CA GLY A 72 15.48 -0.41 1.50
C GLY A 72 14.03 -0.34 1.06
N ASN A 73 13.14 -0.01 2.00
CA ASN A 73 11.74 0.25 1.73
C ASN A 73 11.46 1.75 1.65
N CYS A 74 10.38 2.09 0.96
CA CYS A 74 9.94 3.46 0.80
C CYS A 74 9.15 3.92 2.03
N ALA A 75 9.08 5.25 2.24
CA ALA A 75 8.23 5.83 3.28
C ALA A 75 6.77 5.36 3.18
N GLU A 76 6.02 5.46 4.28
CA GLU A 76 4.65 4.92 4.43
C GLU A 76 3.69 5.33 3.29
N ASP A 77 3.86 6.55 2.80
CA ASP A 77 3.11 7.20 1.73
C ASP A 77 3.79 7.11 0.35
N HIS A 78 4.67 6.12 0.16
CA HIS A 78 5.37 5.84 -1.09
C HIS A 78 5.35 4.33 -1.43
N TYR A 79 5.43 4.01 -2.71
CA TYR A 79 5.59 2.63 -3.18
C TYR A 79 6.84 2.49 -4.06
N CYS A 80 7.39 1.28 -4.12
CA CYS A 80 8.55 1.00 -4.94
C CYS A 80 8.12 0.75 -6.40
N LYS A 81 8.26 1.76 -7.27
CA LYS A 81 7.93 1.66 -8.68
C LYS A 81 9.07 0.97 -9.43
N THR A 82 8.77 -0.14 -10.09
CA THR A 82 9.75 -0.93 -10.85
C THR A 82 9.91 -0.38 -12.26
N ASP A 83 11.14 -0.29 -12.76
CA ASP A 83 11.45 0.32 -14.06
C ASP A 83 11.17 -0.60 -15.26
N SER A 84 10.59 -1.77 -15.03
CA SER A 84 10.25 -2.76 -16.06
C SER A 84 9.07 -3.57 -15.55
N GLY A 85 8.09 -3.90 -16.40
CA GLY A 85 6.89 -4.70 -16.06
C GLY A 85 7.24 -6.03 -15.38
N GLY A 86 7.47 -5.96 -14.07
CA GLY A 86 8.40 -6.83 -13.38
C GLY A 86 7.83 -8.20 -13.14
N SER A 87 8.49 -9.19 -13.76
CA SER A 87 8.43 -10.62 -13.49
C SER A 87 7.99 -10.95 -12.06
N GLN A 88 6.94 -11.76 -11.91
CA GLN A 88 6.38 -12.21 -10.63
C GLN A 88 7.36 -13.03 -9.77
N ASN A 89 8.60 -13.25 -10.22
CA ASN A 89 9.53 -14.23 -9.64
C ASN A 89 10.91 -13.68 -9.24
N GLY A 90 11.05 -12.38 -8.96
CA GLY A 90 12.34 -11.89 -8.49
C GLY A 90 12.27 -10.51 -7.87
N ASN A 91 12.37 -10.47 -6.54
CA ASN A 91 12.78 -9.34 -5.70
C ASN A 91 13.02 -8.02 -6.45
N PRO A 92 11.96 -7.32 -6.87
CA PRO A 92 12.10 -6.30 -7.89
C PRO A 92 12.79 -5.07 -7.31
N VAL A 93 13.64 -4.46 -8.13
CA VAL A 93 14.36 -3.23 -7.79
C VAL A 93 13.70 -2.08 -8.52
N GLY A 94 13.50 -0.97 -7.83
CA GLY A 94 12.80 0.19 -8.38
C GLY A 94 13.20 1.48 -7.68
N SER A 95 12.34 2.49 -7.86
CA SER A 95 12.48 3.80 -7.23
C SER A 95 11.22 4.19 -6.46
N CYS A 96 11.40 4.77 -5.27
CA CYS A 96 10.30 5.20 -4.43
C CYS A 96 9.51 6.32 -5.10
N THR A 97 8.23 6.07 -5.29
CA THR A 97 7.30 7.02 -5.89
C THR A 97 6.21 7.31 -4.85
N LYS A 98 5.86 8.59 -4.67
CA LYS A 98 4.73 8.95 -3.80
C LYS A 98 3.49 8.19 -4.24
N PHE A 99 2.74 7.66 -3.27
CA PHE A 99 1.34 7.37 -3.51
C PHE A 99 0.68 8.70 -3.88
N PHE A 100 0.33 8.85 -5.15
CA PHE A 100 -0.71 9.80 -5.52
C PHE A 100 -2.02 9.05 -5.32
N PRO A 101 -2.79 9.32 -4.26
CA PRO A 101 -4.10 8.69 -4.09
C PRO A 101 -4.98 9.22 -5.24
N VAL A 102 -5.07 8.41 -6.29
CA VAL A 102 -5.84 8.66 -7.52
C VAL A 102 -5.29 9.83 -8.34
N PHE A 103 -4.93 9.50 -9.58
CA PHE A 103 -4.35 10.43 -10.52
C PHE A 103 -5.42 11.42 -11.02
N CYS A 104 -5.66 12.50 -10.29
CA CYS A 104 -6.33 13.69 -10.81
C CYS A 104 -5.34 14.50 -11.67
N PHE A 105 -4.81 13.87 -12.71
CA PHE A 105 -3.68 14.39 -13.51
C PHE A 105 -4.13 15.28 -14.66
N ALA A 106 -5.43 15.28 -14.95
CA ALA A 106 -6.04 16.13 -15.93
C ALA A 106 -6.74 17.29 -15.22
N PRO A 107 -6.62 18.53 -15.69
CA PRO A 107 -7.59 19.56 -15.33
C PRO A 107 -8.99 19.05 -15.67
N CYS A 108 -10.02 19.47 -14.94
CA CYS A 108 -11.38 18.97 -15.13
C CYS A 108 -11.90 19.17 -16.57
N ASP A 109 -11.28 20.06 -17.33
CA ASP A 109 -11.59 20.35 -18.73
C ASP A 109 -10.91 19.42 -19.74
N ALA A 110 -9.91 18.62 -19.32
CA ALA A 110 -9.14 17.77 -20.24
C ALA A 110 -9.87 16.48 -20.64
N ASN A 111 -10.80 15.98 -19.80
CA ASN A 111 -11.62 14.82 -20.12
C ASN A 111 -13.09 15.11 -19.77
N PRO A 112 -14.02 15.11 -20.75
CA PRO A 112 -15.43 15.30 -20.47
C PRO A 112 -15.96 14.16 -19.60
N CYS A 113 -16.66 14.52 -18.53
CA CYS A 113 -17.27 13.56 -17.63
C CYS A 113 -18.36 12.75 -18.35
N PRO A 114 -18.52 11.45 -18.04
CA PRO A 114 -19.70 10.73 -18.47
C PRO A 114 -20.94 11.44 -17.92
N PRO A 115 -22.06 11.50 -18.66
CA PRO A 115 -23.30 12.05 -18.14
C PRO A 115 -23.67 11.29 -16.86
N PRO A 116 -23.94 11.98 -15.74
CA PRO A 116 -24.22 11.31 -14.49
C PRO A 116 -25.47 10.44 -14.64
N PRO A 117 -25.49 9.23 -14.06
CA PRO A 117 -26.72 8.45 -13.96
C PRO A 117 -27.77 9.25 -13.17
N VAL A 118 -29.05 8.88 -13.28
CA VAL A 118 -30.12 9.56 -12.54
C VAL A 118 -29.93 9.32 -11.04
N CYS A 119 -29.31 10.30 -10.37
CA CYS A 119 -28.94 10.19 -8.96
C CYS A 119 -30.15 10.46 -8.06
N LYS A 120 -30.76 9.37 -7.57
CA LYS A 120 -31.96 9.42 -6.72
C LYS A 120 -31.77 10.25 -5.44
N PHE A 121 -30.55 10.33 -4.92
CA PHE A 121 -30.25 10.94 -3.62
C PHE A 121 -29.35 12.17 -3.71
N GLY A 122 -29.21 12.75 -4.91
CA GLY A 122 -28.34 13.90 -5.16
C GLY A 122 -26.97 13.51 -5.70
N THR A 123 -26.20 14.54 -6.07
CA THR A 123 -24.87 14.40 -6.66
C THR A 123 -23.81 15.07 -5.78
N THR A 124 -22.58 14.60 -5.90
CA THR A 124 -21.37 15.26 -5.37
C THR A 124 -20.26 15.18 -6.39
N LYS A 125 -19.13 15.86 -6.15
CA LYS A 125 -17.94 15.71 -6.98
C LYS A 125 -17.21 14.41 -6.65
N ASP A 126 -16.60 13.82 -7.69
CA ASP A 126 -15.70 12.68 -7.55
C ASP A 126 -14.45 13.04 -6.74
N ILE A 127 -13.59 12.05 -6.53
CA ILE A 127 -12.32 12.21 -5.81
C ILE A 127 -11.42 13.31 -6.37
N CYS A 128 -11.61 13.68 -7.63
CA CYS A 128 -10.84 14.71 -8.30
C CYS A 128 -11.51 16.09 -8.30
N GLY A 129 -12.72 16.20 -7.74
CA GLY A 129 -13.46 17.46 -7.76
C GLY A 129 -14.06 17.80 -9.13
N CYS A 130 -13.99 16.90 -10.10
CA CYS A 130 -14.27 17.21 -11.50
C CYS A 130 -15.67 16.73 -11.90
N CYS A 131 -15.92 15.43 -11.76
CA CYS A 131 -17.13 14.81 -12.27
C CYS A 131 -18.21 14.72 -11.22
N ASP A 132 -19.46 14.96 -11.64
CA ASP A 132 -20.61 14.70 -10.79
C ASP A 132 -20.86 13.20 -10.71
N ILE A 133 -20.95 12.69 -9.50
CA ILE A 133 -21.24 11.30 -9.16
C ILE A 133 -22.43 11.24 -8.21
N CYS A 134 -23.10 10.10 -8.14
CA CYS A 134 -24.23 9.94 -7.24
C CYS A 134 -23.78 9.80 -5.79
N LEU A 135 -24.47 10.49 -4.88
CA LEU A 135 -24.31 10.25 -3.45
C LEU A 135 -24.96 8.92 -3.04
N PRO A 136 -24.37 8.20 -2.07
CA PRO A 136 -24.88 6.93 -1.60
C PRO A 136 -26.21 7.08 -0.86
N GLY A 137 -27.07 6.07 -1.05
CA GLY A 137 -28.39 5.95 -0.42
C GLY A 137 -28.38 5.14 0.87
N LEU A 138 -29.58 4.76 1.33
CA LEU A 138 -29.76 4.01 2.57
C LEU A 138 -29.01 2.66 2.54
N ASN A 139 -28.25 2.40 3.60
CA ASN A 139 -27.43 1.19 3.80
C ASN A 139 -26.27 1.01 2.81
N GLU A 140 -25.94 2.04 2.03
CA GLU A 140 -24.73 2.06 1.22
C GLU A 140 -23.55 2.62 2.03
N PRO A 141 -22.30 2.24 1.69
CA PRO A 141 -21.12 2.81 2.31
C PRO A 141 -21.07 4.31 2.05
N CYS A 142 -20.63 5.07 3.05
CA CYS A 142 -20.50 6.51 2.91
C CYS A 142 -19.49 6.86 1.84
N PHE A 143 -19.77 7.96 1.16
CA PHE A 143 -18.76 8.61 0.34
C PHE A 143 -17.79 9.35 1.26
N ARG A 144 -16.63 9.77 0.71
CA ARG A 144 -15.56 10.45 1.46
C ARG A 144 -16.08 11.50 2.44
N ASP A 145 -15.34 11.66 3.53
CA ASP A 145 -15.65 12.61 4.61
C ASP A 145 -17.03 12.38 5.26
N GLY A 146 -17.58 11.17 5.13
CA GLY A 146 -18.86 10.80 5.73
C GLY A 146 -20.06 11.38 4.99
N LEU A 147 -19.94 11.60 3.67
CA LEU A 147 -21.02 12.14 2.86
C LEU A 147 -22.02 11.05 2.44
N CYS A 148 -23.30 11.38 2.57
CA CYS A 148 -24.43 10.57 2.12
C CYS A 148 -25.40 11.45 1.34
N GLY A 149 -26.30 10.81 0.60
CA GLY A 149 -27.34 11.52 -0.13
C GLY A 149 -28.32 12.28 0.75
N ASN A 150 -29.13 13.12 0.13
CA ASN A 150 -30.14 13.93 0.81
C ASN A 150 -31.05 13.07 1.69
N GLY A 151 -31.19 13.44 2.96
CA GLY A 151 -32.01 12.71 3.93
C GLY A 151 -31.29 11.58 4.68
N PHE A 152 -29.98 11.43 4.49
CA PHE A 152 -29.15 10.45 5.19
C PHE A 152 -27.98 11.10 5.95
N TYR A 153 -27.40 10.36 6.90
CA TYR A 153 -26.14 10.69 7.56
C TYR A 153 -25.22 9.47 7.59
N CYS A 154 -23.92 9.70 7.67
CA CYS A 154 -22.96 8.63 7.79
C CYS A 154 -22.85 8.14 9.24
N ASP A 155 -23.14 6.85 9.46
CA ASP A 155 -22.99 6.17 10.74
C ASP A 155 -21.71 5.35 10.77
N HIS A 156 -20.73 5.78 11.55
CA HIS A 156 -19.43 5.10 11.74
C HIS A 156 -19.46 4.02 12.84
N SER A 157 -20.64 3.63 13.33
CA SER A 157 -20.76 2.59 14.35
C SER A 157 -20.46 1.17 13.83
N SER A 158 -20.18 1.02 12.52
CA SER A 158 -19.82 -0.26 11.93
C SER A 158 -18.42 -0.72 12.39
N PRO A 159 -18.24 -2.01 12.76
CA PRO A 159 -16.94 -2.54 13.19
C PRO A 159 -15.86 -2.54 12.09
N SER A 160 -16.24 -2.32 10.83
CA SER A 160 -15.31 -2.17 9.71
C SER A 160 -14.59 -0.82 9.67
N GLY A 161 -15.02 0.17 10.47
CA GLY A 161 -14.53 1.56 10.39
C GLY A 161 -15.09 2.35 9.18
N GLU A 162 -15.55 1.65 8.15
CA GLU A 162 -16.31 2.23 7.04
C GLU A 162 -17.71 2.60 7.50
N GLY A 163 -18.06 3.89 7.38
CA GLY A 163 -19.39 4.36 7.75
C GLY A 163 -20.47 3.92 6.76
N ILE A 164 -21.71 3.79 7.23
CA ILE A 164 -22.87 3.42 6.42
C ILE A 164 -23.93 4.53 6.47
N CYS A 165 -24.54 4.84 5.33
CA CYS A 165 -25.59 5.84 5.24
C CYS A 165 -26.90 5.37 5.90
N LYS A 166 -27.37 6.13 6.89
CA LYS A 166 -28.61 5.88 7.66
C LYS A 166 -29.58 7.04 7.52
N ILE A 167 -30.88 6.73 7.59
CA ILE A 167 -31.92 7.75 7.52
C ILE A 167 -31.91 8.60 8.78
N TRP A 168 -32.14 9.91 8.62
CA TRP A 168 -32.46 10.76 9.76
C TRP A 168 -33.83 10.35 10.34
N SER A 169 -33.82 9.60 11.44
CA SER A 169 -35.04 9.36 12.22
C SER A 169 -35.30 10.54 13.16
N PHE A 170 -36.57 10.83 13.44
CA PHE A 170 -36.99 11.84 14.43
C PHE A 170 -36.32 11.63 15.80
N ARG A 171 -36.04 10.38 16.19
CA ARG A 171 -35.29 10.08 17.43
C ARG A 171 -33.82 10.51 17.37
N THR A 172 -33.21 10.48 16.19
CA THR A 172 -31.81 10.85 15.97
C THR A 172 -31.62 12.37 16.00
N PHE A 173 -32.61 13.14 15.53
CA PHE A 173 -32.60 14.61 15.64
C PHE A 173 -32.56 15.10 17.08
N LEU A 174 -33.32 14.47 18.00
CA LEU A 174 -33.33 14.87 19.41
C LEU A 174 -31.97 14.64 20.09
N ASN A 175 -31.23 13.60 19.69
CA ASN A 175 -29.93 13.29 20.28
C ASN A 175 -28.76 14.10 19.69
N LYS A 176 -28.84 14.55 18.42
CA LYS A 176 -27.81 15.42 17.80
C LYS A 176 -28.13 16.91 17.85
N GLY A 177 -29.37 17.30 18.13
CA GLY A 177 -29.83 18.69 18.22
C GLY A 177 -29.24 19.52 19.37
N GLN A 178 -28.42 18.93 20.24
CA GLN A 178 -27.65 19.66 21.24
C GLN A 178 -26.26 20.11 20.76
N GLY A 179 -25.82 19.80 19.52
CA GLY A 179 -24.40 19.88 19.16
C GLY A 179 -23.96 20.65 17.91
N SER A 180 -24.84 21.23 17.09
CA SER A 180 -24.36 21.98 15.90
C SER A 180 -25.42 22.89 15.28
N SER A 181 -25.62 24.06 15.90
CA SER A 181 -26.11 25.24 15.18
C SER A 181 -24.89 25.99 14.68
N GLY A 182 -24.65 25.94 13.37
CA GLY A 182 -23.44 26.52 12.77
C GLY A 182 -23.48 26.48 11.25
N TYR A 183 -24.57 26.95 10.67
CA TYR A 183 -24.59 27.42 9.28
C TYR A 183 -25.30 28.78 9.28
N SER A 184 -24.53 29.83 9.03
CA SER A 184 -24.97 31.13 8.54
C SER A 184 -23.98 31.56 7.47
#